data_AF-A0AAN9V017-F1
#
_entry.id   AF-A0AAN9V017-F1
#
_cell.length_a   1.000
_cell.length_b   1.000
_cell.length_c   1.000
_cell.angle_alpha   90.00
_cell.angle_beta   90.00
_cell.angle_gamma   90.00
#
_symmetry.space_group_name_H-M   'P 1'
#
loop_
_entity.id
_entity.type
_entity.pdbx_description
1 polymer ?
#
loop_
_entity_poly.entity_id
_entity_poly.type
_entity_poly.pdbx_seq_one_letter_code
_entity_poly.pdbx_strand_id
1 'polypeptide(L)'
;MLYIERTFSLAAPNLSINGLPVEASRFLNSEEGGGAGSRTRSRRGGAPQPEVVYEPFDARKRARVEDLTREEEDLLRDIAHLKRGVPASVAAAWAEAVRRGVREDEEALLAATPSDATATVDTGNGISSKEGDDGMKEEDRLKVERLERQGDVERGYESAVKGLGRLKREMPAVVARMERARDAGQYVVTER
;
A
#
# COMPACT_ATOMS: atom_id res chain seq x y z
N MET A 1 35.89 40.30 -25.04
CA MET A 1 35.95 39.56 -23.75
C MET A 1 35.29 40.34 -22.62
N LEU A 2 35.55 41.65 -22.43
CA LEU A 2 34.91 42.50 -21.41
C LEU A 2 33.37 42.46 -21.30
N TYR A 3 32.64 42.26 -22.39
CA TYR A 3 31.17 42.17 -22.34
C TYR A 3 30.69 40.93 -21.57
N ILE A 4 31.32 39.77 -21.79
CA ILE A 4 30.92 38.49 -21.20
C ILE A 4 31.19 38.50 -19.69
N GLU A 5 32.37 38.94 -19.27
CA GLU A 5 32.72 39.08 -17.86
C GLU A 5 31.75 40.01 -17.12
N ARG A 6 31.40 41.14 -17.75
CA ARG A 6 30.47 42.11 -17.17
C ARG A 6 29.06 41.55 -17.07
N THR A 7 28.57 40.85 -18.09
CA THR A 7 27.23 40.25 -18.06
C THR A 7 27.13 39.15 -17.01
N PHE A 8 28.14 38.27 -16.90
CA PHE A 8 28.11 37.19 -15.92
C PHE A 8 28.30 37.70 -14.49
N SER A 9 29.14 38.72 -14.28
CA SER A 9 29.29 39.34 -12.96
C SER A 9 28.02 40.03 -12.47
N LEU A 10 27.27 40.69 -13.37
CA LEU A 10 26.00 41.33 -13.03
C LEU A 10 24.86 40.32 -12.84
N ALA A 11 24.89 39.19 -13.56
CA ALA A 11 23.86 38.16 -13.48
C ALA A 11 24.05 37.19 -12.30
N ALA A 12 25.30 36.91 -11.90
CA ALA A 12 25.66 35.97 -10.84
C ALA A 12 24.87 36.09 -9.52
N PRO A 13 24.63 37.27 -8.93
CA PRO A 13 23.86 37.38 -7.68
C PRO A 13 22.39 36.95 -7.83
N ASN A 14 21.87 36.86 -9.06
CA ASN A 14 20.50 36.41 -9.35
C ASN A 14 20.45 34.98 -9.89
N LEU A 15 21.59 34.30 -9.95
CA LEU A 15 21.70 32.93 -10.44
C LEU A 15 21.99 32.00 -9.28
N SER A 16 21.24 30.90 -9.21
CA SER A 16 21.55 29.77 -8.34
C SER A 16 21.58 28.50 -9.17
N ILE A 17 22.50 27.61 -8.82
CA ILE A 17 22.55 26.26 -9.38
C ILE A 17 22.27 25.31 -8.22
N ASN A 18 21.18 24.55 -8.31
CA ASN A 18 20.71 23.66 -7.24
C ASN A 18 20.55 24.36 -5.87
N GLY A 19 20.14 25.64 -5.87
CA GLY A 19 19.95 26.43 -4.66
C GLY A 19 21.23 27.01 -4.05
N LEU A 20 22.39 26.80 -4.66
CA LEU A 20 23.67 27.40 -4.26
C LEU A 20 23.97 28.66 -5.10
N PRO A 21 24.48 29.75 -4.49
CA PRO A 21 24.81 30.96 -5.20
C PRO A 21 25.96 30.72 -6.19
N VAL A 22 25.84 31.32 -7.38
CA VAL A 22 26.87 31.23 -8.42
C VAL A 22 27.91 32.31 -8.21
N GLU A 23 29.14 31.93 -7.85
CA GLU A 23 30.27 32.86 -7.73
C GLU A 23 30.90 33.14 -9.10
N ALA A 24 30.66 34.32 -9.68
CA ALA A 24 31.18 34.71 -11.00
C ALA A 24 32.70 34.58 -11.11
N SER A 25 33.41 34.89 -10.01
CA SER A 25 34.87 34.82 -9.90
C SER A 25 35.42 33.42 -10.18
N ARG A 26 34.66 32.36 -9.89
CA ARG A 26 35.09 30.97 -10.10
C ARG A 26 35.07 30.56 -11.57
N PHE A 27 34.24 31.18 -12.39
CA PHE A 27 34.09 30.86 -13.82
C PHE A 27 34.80 31.86 -14.73
N LEU A 28 35.00 33.09 -14.26
CA LEU A 28 35.66 34.16 -15.01
C LEU A 28 37.18 34.21 -14.78
N ASN A 29 37.69 33.76 -13.62
CA ASN A 29 39.14 33.78 -13.31
C ASN A 29 39.86 32.47 -13.68
N SER A 30 39.42 31.77 -14.72
CA SER A 30 40.09 30.54 -15.20
C SER A 30 41.51 30.77 -15.78
N GLU A 31 42.06 31.99 -15.70
CA GLU A 31 43.43 32.28 -16.12
C GLU A 31 44.47 32.15 -14.98
N GLU A 32 44.08 31.99 -13.71
CA GLU A 32 45.05 31.98 -12.61
C GLU A 32 44.82 30.87 -11.57
N GLY A 33 45.47 29.72 -11.82
CA GLY A 33 45.84 28.73 -10.79
C GLY A 33 46.05 27.33 -11.37
N GLY A 34 47.26 26.80 -11.58
CA GLY A 34 48.61 27.30 -11.36
C GLY A 34 49.63 26.19 -11.71
N GLY A 35 50.75 26.55 -12.33
CA GLY A 35 51.85 25.62 -12.62
C GLY A 35 52.84 26.20 -13.63
N ALA A 36 53.99 26.67 -13.14
CA ALA A 36 55.05 27.30 -13.91
C ALA A 36 55.55 26.43 -15.08
N GLY A 37 55.46 26.94 -16.31
CA GLY A 37 55.89 26.19 -17.49
C GLY A 37 55.77 26.92 -18.83
N SER A 38 56.47 28.05 -18.98
CA SER A 38 57.16 28.48 -20.22
C SER A 38 56.75 27.81 -21.55
N ARG A 39 55.94 28.48 -22.40
CA ARG A 39 56.38 29.02 -23.72
C ARG A 39 55.23 29.36 -24.70
N THR A 40 55.40 30.55 -25.28
CA THR A 40 55.12 30.91 -26.69
C THR A 40 53.67 30.87 -27.16
N ARG A 41 53.08 32.07 -27.23
CA ARG A 41 51.93 32.39 -28.07
C ARG A 41 52.22 31.98 -29.52
N SER A 42 51.58 30.92 -29.99
CA SER A 42 51.41 30.64 -31.41
C SER A 42 49.93 30.80 -31.77
N ARG A 43 49.66 31.77 -32.63
CA ARG A 43 48.38 31.96 -33.31
C ARG A 43 48.09 30.74 -34.19
N ARG A 44 47.10 29.91 -33.84
CA ARG A 44 46.29 29.16 -34.82
C ARG A 44 44.99 28.68 -34.18
N GLY A 45 43.86 29.01 -34.80
CA GLY A 45 42.51 28.71 -34.32
C GLY A 45 42.20 27.22 -34.30
N GLY A 46 42.34 26.61 -33.13
CA GLY A 46 41.60 25.42 -32.73
C GLY A 46 40.74 25.82 -31.52
N ALA A 47 39.46 25.46 -31.52
CA ALA A 47 38.64 25.59 -30.32
C ALA A 47 39.38 24.90 -29.15
N PRO A 48 39.47 25.50 -27.96
CA PRO A 48 40.13 24.87 -26.83
C PRO A 48 39.34 23.60 -26.51
N GLN A 49 39.94 22.44 -26.79
CA GLN A 49 39.44 21.18 -26.25
C GLN A 49 39.46 21.31 -24.73
N PRO A 50 38.38 20.98 -24.02
CA PRO A 50 38.37 21.07 -22.57
C PRO A 50 39.55 20.23 -22.05
N GLU A 51 40.47 20.88 -21.35
CA GLU A 51 41.57 20.22 -20.69
C GLU A 51 40.96 19.22 -19.71
N VAL A 52 41.16 17.92 -19.96
CA VAL A 52 40.59 16.87 -19.13
C VAL A 52 41.38 16.84 -17.82
N VAL A 53 40.93 17.66 -16.88
CA VAL A 53 41.45 17.67 -15.52
C VAL A 53 40.91 16.43 -14.82
N TYR A 54 41.76 15.44 -14.63
CA TYR A 54 41.44 14.28 -13.82
C TYR A 54 41.49 14.67 -12.34
N GLU A 55 40.40 14.43 -11.62
CA GLU A 55 40.44 14.51 -10.17
C GLU A 55 41.43 13.48 -9.62
N PRO A 56 42.28 13.84 -8.64
CA PRO A 56 43.14 12.89 -7.98
C PRO A 56 42.33 11.77 -7.31
N PHE A 57 42.87 10.56 -7.34
CA PHE A 57 42.24 9.41 -6.70
C PHE A 57 42.13 9.60 -5.18
N ASP A 58 40.91 9.60 -4.65
CA ASP A 58 40.65 9.67 -3.21
C ASP A 58 40.41 8.26 -2.64
N ALA A 59 41.45 7.73 -1.99
CA ALA A 59 41.40 6.42 -1.36
C ALA A 59 40.33 6.32 -0.26
N ARG A 60 39.93 7.42 0.39
CA ARG A 60 38.91 7.42 1.45
C ARG A 60 37.53 7.24 0.85
N LYS A 61 37.25 7.91 -0.27
CA LYS A 61 35.99 7.71 -1.02
C LYS A 61 35.91 6.28 -1.53
N ARG A 62 37.01 5.72 -2.04
CA ARG A 62 37.06 4.32 -2.48
C ARG A 62 36.78 3.34 -1.34
N ALA A 63 37.40 3.53 -0.17
CA ALA A 63 37.11 2.71 1.01
C ALA A 63 35.64 2.81 1.44
N ARG A 64 35.07 4.03 1.46
CA ARG A 64 33.65 4.23 1.79
C ARG A 64 32.71 3.55 0.78
N VAL A 65 33.05 3.56 -0.51
CA VAL A 65 32.26 2.82 -1.51
C VAL A 65 32.30 1.32 -1.22
N GLU A 66 33.47 0.76 -0.91
CA GLU A 66 33.59 -0.66 -0.56
C GLU A 66 32.80 -1.02 0.70
N ASP A 67 32.84 -0.18 1.73
CA ASP A 67 32.06 -0.38 2.95
C ASP A 67 30.55 -0.32 2.68
N LEU A 68 30.10 0.68 1.91
CA LEU A 68 28.69 0.80 1.51
C LEU A 68 28.22 -0.40 0.67
N THR A 69 29.07 -0.93 -0.20
CA THR A 69 28.72 -2.13 -0.98
C THR A 69 28.56 -3.35 -0.08
N ARG A 70 29.40 -3.52 0.95
CA ARG A 70 29.23 -4.62 1.92
C ARG A 70 27.93 -4.46 2.71
N GLU A 71 27.65 -3.25 3.19
CA GLU A 71 26.39 -2.93 3.89
C GLU A 71 25.18 -3.21 3.01
N GLU A 72 25.24 -2.86 1.73
CA GLU A 72 24.18 -3.15 0.76
C GLU A 72 23.95 -4.66 0.59
N GLU A 73 25.02 -5.45 0.41
CA GLU A 73 24.92 -6.91 0.28
C GLU A 73 24.33 -7.57 1.52
N ASP A 74 24.70 -7.12 2.71
CA ASP A 74 24.15 -7.62 3.97
C ASP A 74 22.67 -7.27 4.13
N LEU A 75 22.28 -6.02 3.84
CA LEU A 75 20.87 -5.60 3.87
C LEU A 75 20.02 -6.36 2.85
N LEU A 76 20.56 -6.64 1.66
CA LEU A 76 19.86 -7.44 0.66
C LEU A 76 19.64 -8.88 1.14
N ARG A 77 20.61 -9.47 1.83
CA ARG A 77 20.48 -10.80 2.45
C ARG A 77 19.39 -10.80 3.51
N ASP A 78 19.38 -9.80 4.40
CA ASP A 78 18.39 -9.67 5.46
C ASP A 78 16.98 -9.48 4.91
N ILE A 79 16.82 -8.63 3.88
CA ILE A 79 15.54 -8.43 3.21
C ILE A 79 15.06 -9.72 2.54
N ALA A 80 15.95 -10.50 1.93
CA ALA A 80 15.59 -11.78 1.33
C ALA A 80 15.08 -12.77 2.39
N HIS A 81 15.75 -12.85 3.54
CA HIS A 81 15.29 -13.65 4.68
C HIS A 81 13.93 -13.17 5.20
N LEU A 82 13.77 -11.85 5.37
CA LEU A 82 12.53 -11.24 5.84
C LEU A 82 11.35 -11.52 4.89
N LYS A 83 11.56 -11.33 3.59
CA LYS A 83 10.55 -11.60 2.55
C LYS A 83 10.15 -13.07 2.50
N ARG A 84 11.09 -13.99 2.76
CA ARG A 84 10.82 -15.43 2.76
C ARG A 84 10.11 -15.89 4.04
N GLY A 85 10.49 -15.38 5.20
CA GLY A 85 10.03 -15.88 6.50
C GLY A 85 8.77 -15.17 7.03
N VAL A 86 8.71 -13.84 6.94
CA VAL A 86 7.71 -13.05 7.66
C VAL A 86 6.29 -13.26 7.13
N PRO A 87 6.00 -13.21 5.83
CA PRO A 87 4.63 -13.31 5.34
C PRO A 87 3.91 -14.58 5.81
N ALA A 88 4.59 -15.74 5.72
CA ALA A 88 4.04 -17.02 6.18
C ALA A 88 3.85 -17.05 7.70
N SER A 89 4.83 -16.54 8.46
CA SER A 89 4.74 -16.51 9.93
C SER A 89 3.60 -15.63 10.45
N VAL A 90 3.39 -14.45 9.83
CA VAL A 90 2.33 -13.51 10.21
C VAL A 90 0.97 -14.08 9.81
N ALA A 91 0.85 -14.68 8.63
CA ALA A 91 -0.38 -15.35 8.21
C ALA A 91 -0.76 -16.50 9.15
N ALA A 92 0.22 -17.31 9.57
CA ALA A 92 0.01 -18.38 10.54
C ALA A 92 -0.45 -17.84 11.92
N ALA A 93 0.25 -16.82 12.43
CA ALA A 93 -0.12 -16.18 13.70
C ALA A 93 -1.54 -15.59 13.66
N TRP A 94 -1.91 -14.95 12.55
CA TRP A 94 -3.24 -14.40 12.37
C TRP A 94 -4.30 -15.50 12.25
N ALA A 95 -4.02 -16.58 11.52
CA ALA A 95 -4.92 -17.72 11.41
C ALA A 95 -5.17 -18.42 12.76
N GLU A 96 -4.15 -18.52 13.63
CA GLU A 96 -4.32 -19.01 15.01
C GLU A 96 -5.16 -18.05 15.85
N ALA A 97 -4.92 -16.74 15.74
CA ALA A 97 -5.71 -15.74 16.46
C ALA A 97 -7.19 -15.77 16.07
N VAL A 98 -7.49 -15.89 14.77
CA VAL A 98 -8.86 -16.03 14.27
C VAL A 98 -9.49 -17.34 14.75
N ARG A 99 -8.78 -18.48 14.66
CA ARG A 99 -9.30 -19.77 15.14
C ARG A 99 -9.60 -19.76 16.63
N ARG A 100 -8.78 -19.08 17.42
CA ARG A 100 -9.03 -18.91 18.85
C ARG A 100 -10.27 -18.05 19.11
N GLY A 101 -10.42 -16.92 18.42
CA GLY A 101 -11.63 -16.08 18.55
C GLY A 101 -12.91 -16.85 18.19
N VAL A 102 -12.89 -17.64 17.12
CA VAL A 102 -14.04 -18.49 16.75
C VAL A 102 -14.37 -19.51 17.83
N ARG A 103 -13.37 -20.17 18.43
CA ARG A 103 -13.61 -21.11 19.54
C ARG A 103 -14.19 -20.41 20.77
N GLU A 104 -13.66 -19.25 21.13
CA GLU A 104 -14.17 -18.46 22.26
C GLU A 104 -15.63 -18.03 22.01
N ASP A 105 -15.96 -17.62 20.78
CA ASP A 105 -17.33 -17.29 20.37
C ASP A 105 -18.26 -18.52 20.40
N GLU A 106 -17.81 -19.67 19.91
CA GLU A 106 -18.56 -20.93 19.96
C GLU A 106 -18.81 -21.39 21.40
N GLU A 107 -17.80 -21.31 22.27
CA GLU A 107 -17.93 -21.62 23.70
C GLU A 107 -18.90 -20.66 24.40
N ALA A 108 -18.85 -19.38 24.08
CA ALA A 108 -19.79 -18.39 24.60
C ALA A 108 -21.23 -18.65 24.13
N LEU A 109 -21.41 -19.04 22.86
CA LEU A 109 -22.72 -19.43 22.32
C LEU A 109 -23.25 -20.69 23.00
N LEU A 110 -22.41 -21.71 23.22
CA LEU A 110 -22.78 -22.93 23.94
C LEU A 110 -23.13 -22.66 25.41
N ALA A 111 -22.41 -21.75 26.06
CA ALA A 111 -22.73 -21.36 27.43
C ALA A 111 -24.02 -20.51 27.51
N ALA A 112 -24.31 -19.71 26.49
CA ALA A 112 -25.51 -18.88 26.41
C ALA A 112 -26.75 -19.63 25.90
N THR A 113 -26.58 -20.79 25.25
CA THR A 113 -27.68 -21.69 24.92
C THR A 113 -27.90 -22.64 26.11
N PRO A 114 -28.89 -22.39 26.98
CA PRO A 114 -29.30 -23.41 27.94
C PRO A 114 -29.69 -24.67 27.15
N SER A 115 -29.40 -25.83 27.74
CA SER A 115 -29.50 -27.20 27.20
C SER A 115 -30.89 -27.68 26.72
N ASP A 116 -31.72 -26.79 26.18
CA ASP A 116 -33.07 -27.05 25.65
C ASP A 116 -33.20 -26.79 24.13
N ALA A 117 -32.14 -26.33 23.44
CA ALA A 117 -32.20 -26.00 22.01
C ALA A 117 -31.79 -27.15 21.05
N THR A 118 -31.52 -28.37 21.53
CA THR A 118 -31.07 -29.50 20.70
C THR A 118 -32.19 -30.31 20.04
N ALA A 119 -33.41 -29.77 19.88
CA ALA A 119 -34.51 -30.53 19.30
C ALA A 119 -35.38 -29.76 18.28
N THR A 120 -34.80 -28.89 17.43
CA THR A 120 -35.48 -28.47 16.18
C THR A 120 -34.48 -28.05 15.10
N VAL A 121 -33.71 -28.99 14.57
CA VAL A 121 -33.25 -28.94 13.17
C VAL A 121 -33.75 -30.20 12.49
N ASP A 122 -35.09 -30.34 12.43
CA ASP A 122 -35.73 -31.26 11.51
C ASP A 122 -35.65 -30.64 10.11
N THR A 123 -34.56 -30.99 9.42
CA THR A 123 -34.43 -30.77 7.99
C THR A 123 -35.42 -31.71 7.34
N GLY A 124 -36.65 -31.23 7.14
CA GLY A 124 -37.80 -32.04 6.77
C GLY A 124 -37.53 -32.95 5.59
N ASN A 125 -37.36 -34.25 5.88
CA ASN A 125 -37.61 -35.37 4.98
C ASN A 125 -37.51 -36.70 5.74
N GLY A 126 -38.64 -37.36 6.05
CA GLY A 126 -38.63 -38.78 6.39
C GLY A 126 -39.56 -39.24 7.53
N ILE A 127 -40.80 -39.58 7.16
CA ILE A 127 -41.43 -40.89 7.40
C ILE A 127 -41.16 -41.58 8.76
N SER A 128 -42.20 -41.58 9.60
CA SER A 128 -42.64 -42.60 10.58
C SER A 128 -41.62 -43.24 11.55
N SER A 129 -41.90 -43.16 12.85
CA SER A 129 -41.87 -44.26 13.85
C SER A 129 -42.38 -43.70 15.19
N LYS A 130 -43.59 -44.05 15.63
CA LYS A 130 -43.89 -45.03 16.70
C LYS A 130 -43.33 -44.69 18.10
N GLU A 131 -44.28 -44.32 18.97
CA GLU A 131 -44.46 -44.54 20.41
C GLU A 131 -43.32 -45.13 21.27
N GLY A 132 -43.12 -44.49 22.44
CA GLY A 132 -42.41 -44.95 23.64
C GLY A 132 -42.08 -43.73 24.51
N ASP A 133 -42.90 -43.41 25.52
CA ASP A 133 -42.68 -43.77 26.94
C ASP A 133 -41.49 -43.02 27.59
N ASP A 134 -41.78 -42.02 28.42
CA ASP A 134 -41.57 -42.08 29.88
C ASP A 134 -41.73 -40.67 30.50
N GLY A 135 -42.36 -40.62 31.68
CA GLY A 135 -42.86 -39.41 32.31
C GLY A 135 -41.78 -38.56 32.97
N MET A 136 -41.73 -37.27 32.61
CA MET A 136 -41.25 -36.22 33.50
C MET A 136 -42.18 -35.01 33.43
N LYS A 137 -42.48 -34.46 34.62
CA LYS A 137 -43.45 -33.41 34.90
C LYS A 137 -43.26 -32.20 33.98
N GLU A 138 -44.27 -31.97 33.15
CA GLU A 138 -44.39 -30.95 32.13
C GLU A 138 -45.06 -29.69 32.70
N GLU A 139 -44.54 -29.12 33.79
CA GLU A 139 -45.10 -27.90 34.41
C GLU A 139 -44.05 -26.82 34.65
N ASP A 140 -43.23 -26.51 33.64
CA ASP A 140 -42.81 -25.12 33.35
C ASP A 140 -42.14 -25.00 31.96
N ARG A 141 -42.61 -25.77 30.98
CA ARG A 141 -42.18 -25.57 29.59
C ARG A 141 -43.08 -24.48 29.01
N LEU A 142 -42.58 -23.25 28.97
CA LEU A 142 -43.19 -22.18 28.18
C LEU A 142 -43.32 -22.68 26.74
N LYS A 143 -44.53 -23.10 26.38
CA LYS A 143 -44.89 -23.48 25.01
C LYS A 143 -44.79 -22.18 24.20
N VAL A 144 -43.63 -21.95 23.57
CA VAL A 144 -43.48 -20.91 22.57
C VAL A 144 -44.26 -21.39 21.36
N GLU A 145 -45.57 -21.11 21.38
CA GLU A 145 -46.41 -21.30 20.21
C GLU A 145 -45.84 -20.46 19.06
N ARG A 146 -46.13 -20.88 17.82
CA ARG A 146 -45.73 -20.17 16.62
C ARG A 146 -46.18 -18.70 16.76
N LEU A 147 -45.22 -17.81 16.98
CA LEU A 147 -45.49 -16.38 17.15
C LEU A 147 -46.31 -15.91 15.95
N GLU A 148 -47.45 -15.27 16.19
CA GLU A 148 -48.41 -14.90 15.15
C GLU A 148 -47.76 -14.11 14.00
N ARG A 149 -46.67 -13.38 14.31
CA ARG A 149 -45.92 -12.53 13.38
C ARG A 149 -44.67 -13.18 12.78
N GLN A 150 -44.33 -14.41 13.15
CA GLN A 150 -43.10 -15.08 12.70
C GLN A 150 -43.04 -15.20 11.17
N GLY A 151 -44.17 -15.53 10.53
CA GLY A 151 -44.24 -15.62 9.08
C GLY A 151 -44.02 -14.28 8.37
N ASP A 152 -44.45 -13.17 8.97
CA ASP A 152 -44.18 -11.83 8.42
C ASP A 152 -42.71 -11.45 8.58
N VAL A 153 -42.09 -11.79 9.71
CA VAL A 153 -40.67 -11.56 9.97
C VAL A 153 -39.81 -12.34 8.99
N GLU A 154 -40.12 -13.62 8.76
CA GLU A 154 -39.39 -14.48 7.82
C GLU A 154 -39.52 -13.97 6.38
N ARG A 155 -40.73 -13.58 5.95
CA ARG A 155 -40.94 -12.97 4.63
C ARG A 155 -40.21 -11.64 4.48
N GLY A 156 -40.22 -10.80 5.53
CA GLY A 156 -39.50 -9.54 5.55
C GLY A 156 -37.99 -9.73 5.45
N TYR A 157 -37.47 -10.69 6.21
CA TYR A 157 -36.05 -11.07 6.17
C TYR A 157 -35.65 -11.62 4.80
N GLU A 158 -36.44 -12.53 4.24
CA GLU A 158 -36.19 -13.09 2.90
C GLU A 158 -36.18 -11.99 1.82
N SER A 159 -37.13 -11.06 1.90
CA SER A 159 -37.18 -9.89 1.00
C SER A 159 -35.95 -9.00 1.16
N ALA A 160 -35.52 -8.73 2.40
CA ALA A 160 -34.34 -7.92 2.69
C ALA A 160 -33.05 -8.58 2.15
N VAL A 161 -32.87 -9.89 2.37
CA VAL A 161 -31.72 -10.64 1.87
C VAL A 161 -31.69 -10.69 0.34
N LYS A 162 -32.85 -10.91 -0.31
CA LYS A 162 -32.96 -10.85 -1.77
C LYS A 162 -32.64 -9.44 -2.29
N GLY A 163 -33.12 -8.39 -1.61
CA GLY A 163 -32.82 -7.00 -1.93
C GLY A 163 -31.33 -6.68 -1.83
N LEU A 164 -30.68 -7.14 -0.75
CA LEU A 164 -29.24 -6.98 -0.55
C LEU A 164 -28.43 -7.75 -1.61
N GLY A 165 -28.87 -8.96 -1.96
CA GLY A 165 -28.26 -9.75 -3.04
C GLY A 165 -28.36 -9.06 -4.39
N ARG A 166 -29.52 -8.45 -4.71
CA ARG A 166 -29.70 -7.64 -5.92
C ARG A 166 -28.78 -6.42 -5.89
N LEU A 167 -28.72 -5.69 -4.78
CA LEU A 167 -27.85 -4.53 -4.62
C LEU A 167 -26.38 -4.90 -4.83
N LYS A 168 -25.90 -5.97 -4.17
CA LYS A 168 -24.54 -6.48 -4.34
C LYS A 168 -24.21 -6.78 -5.80
N ARG A 169 -25.16 -7.33 -6.56
CA ARG A 169 -24.99 -7.63 -7.99
C ARG A 169 -25.02 -6.37 -8.87
N GLU A 170 -25.83 -5.38 -8.54
CA GLU A 170 -26.03 -4.17 -9.35
C GLU A 170 -24.99 -3.07 -9.05
N MET A 171 -24.43 -3.04 -7.84
CA MET A 171 -23.45 -2.04 -7.39
C MET A 171 -22.24 -1.90 -8.34
N PRO A 172 -21.56 -2.97 -8.79
CA PRO A 172 -20.44 -2.85 -9.71
C PRO A 172 -20.81 -2.18 -11.05
N ALA A 173 -22.00 -2.49 -11.58
CA ALA A 173 -22.47 -1.93 -12.84
C ALA A 173 -22.90 -0.46 -12.71
N VAL A 174 -23.37 -0.04 -11.53
CA VAL A 174 -23.66 1.37 -11.23
C VAL A 174 -22.36 2.16 -11.06
N VAL A 175 -21.39 1.62 -10.31
CA VAL A 175 -20.07 2.24 -10.13
C VAL A 175 -19.36 2.43 -11.47
N ALA A 176 -19.33 1.40 -12.33
CA ALA A 176 -18.73 1.51 -13.66
C ALA A 176 -19.43 2.52 -14.58
N ARG A 177 -20.73 2.81 -14.35
CA ARG A 177 -21.44 3.88 -15.07
C ARG A 177 -21.09 5.26 -14.51
N MET A 178 -20.97 5.39 -13.19
CA MET A 178 -20.56 6.63 -12.53
C MET A 178 -19.12 7.01 -12.88
N GLU A 179 -18.20 6.05 -12.91
CA GLU A 179 -16.81 6.28 -13.32
C GLU A 179 -16.74 6.74 -14.77
N ARG A 180 -17.40 6.05 -15.70
CA ARG A 180 -17.45 6.48 -17.11
C ARG A 180 -18.08 7.86 -17.31
N ALA A 181 -19.12 8.20 -16.55
CA ALA A 181 -19.74 9.52 -16.60
C ALA A 181 -18.81 10.60 -16.03
N ARG A 182 -18.05 10.28 -14.98
CA ARG A 182 -17.04 11.16 -14.41
C ARG A 182 -15.91 11.43 -15.40
N ASP A 183 -15.39 10.38 -16.03
CA ASP A 183 -14.33 10.50 -17.03
C ASP A 183 -14.79 11.32 -18.23
N ALA A 184 -15.99 11.05 -18.76
CA ALA A 184 -16.58 11.83 -19.84
C ALA A 184 -16.77 13.31 -19.46
N GLY A 185 -17.17 13.60 -18.22
CA GLY A 185 -17.28 14.97 -17.71
C GLY A 185 -15.94 15.70 -17.64
N GLN A 186 -14.84 15.00 -17.35
CA GLN A 186 -13.50 15.60 -17.34
C GLN A 186 -13.08 16.05 -18.74
N TYR A 187 -13.33 15.25 -19.78
CA TYR A 187 -13.00 15.62 -21.16
C TYR A 187 -13.73 16.89 -21.63
N VAL A 188 -15.01 17.04 -21.28
CA VAL A 188 -15.82 18.22 -21.62
C VAL A 188 -15.34 19.49 -20.91
N VAL A 189 -14.79 19.37 -19.71
CA VAL A 189 -14.25 20.52 -18.94
C VAL A 189 -12.86 20.94 -19.44
N THR A 190 -12.07 20.03 -20.00
CA THR A 190 -10.72 20.32 -20.51
C THR A 190 -10.67 20.83 -21.95
N GLU A 191 -11.77 20.76 -22.70
CA GLU A 191 -11.87 21.25 -24.10
C GLU A 191 -12.38 22.72 -24.21
N ARG A 192 -12.23 23.54 -23.15
CA ARG A 192 -12.61 24.96 -23.17
C ARG A 192 -11.45 25.90 -22.87
#